data_AF-A0A560F6M9-F1
#
_entry.id   AF-A0A560F6M9-F1
#
_cell.length_a   1.000
_cell.length_b   1.000
_cell.length_c   1.000
_cell.angle_alpha   90.00
_cell.angle_beta   90.00
_cell.angle_gamma   90.00
#
_symmetry.space_group_name_H-M   'P 1'
#
loop_
_entity.id
_entity.type
_entity.pdbx_description
1 polymer ?
#
loop_
_entity_poly.entity_id
_entity_poly.type
_entity_poly.pdbx_seq_one_letter_code
_entity_poly.pdbx_strand_id
1 'polypeptide(L)' 'MDHYTLRFGVNNLFDKAPPIQSANDDYVGVPGTYGNDNTHPDIYDTLGRTFFLGITADF' A
#
# COMPACT_ATOMS: atom_id res chain seq x y z
N MET A 1 -4.92 -28.12 21.79
CA MET A 1 -5.32 -28.55 20.43
C MET A 1 -6.00 -27.35 19.80
N ASP A 2 -5.28 -26.60 18.99
CA ASP A 2 -5.86 -25.63 18.06
C ASP A 2 -5.37 -26.05 16.66
N HIS A 3 -6.18 -26.83 15.95
CA HIS A 3 -5.86 -27.34 14.60
C HIS A 3 -6.25 -26.37 13.49
N TYR A 4 -6.96 -25.30 13.85
CA TYR A 4 -7.49 -24.32 12.92
C TYR A 4 -7.30 -22.92 13.49
N THR A 5 -6.72 -22.03 12.69
CA THR A 5 -6.55 -20.61 13.01
C THR A 5 -7.35 -19.78 12.02
N LEU A 6 -8.22 -18.90 12.53
CA LEU A 6 -8.94 -17.91 11.73
C LEU A 6 -8.31 -16.52 11.94
N ARG A 7 -8.03 -15.82 10.85
CA ARG A 7 -7.48 -14.46 10.85
C ARG A 7 -8.32 -13.57 9.96
N PHE A 8 -8.79 -12.46 10.50
CA PHE A 8 -9.41 -11.40 9.72
C PHE A 8 -8.76 -10.07 10.07
N GLY A 9 -8.90 -9.09 9.19
CA GLY A 9 -8.40 -7.76 9.47
C GLY A 9 -8.63 -6.79 8.32
N VAL A 10 -8.09 -5.59 8.50
CA VAL A 10 -8.23 -4.48 7.58
C VAL A 10 -6.89 -3.77 7.44
N ASN A 11 -6.50 -3.47 6.21
CA ASN A 11 -5.40 -2.56 5.91
C ASN A 11 -5.98 -1.20 5.56
N ASN A 12 -5.29 -0.14 5.98
CA ASN A 12 -5.73 1.24 5.80
C ASN A 12 -7.10 1.54 6.44
N LEU A 13 -7.22 1.29 7.75
CA LEU A 13 -8.48 1.48 8.51
C LEU A 13 -9.08 2.89 8.31
N PHE A 14 -8.25 3.93 8.30
CA PHE A 14 -8.69 5.33 8.23
C PHE A 14 -8.71 5.94 6.82
N ASP A 15 -8.56 5.13 5.77
CA ASP A 15 -8.55 5.59 4.37
C ASP A 15 -7.50 6.67 4.06
N LYS A 16 -6.34 6.58 4.70
CA LYS A 16 -5.27 7.51 4.42
C LYS A 16 -4.76 7.25 3.01
N ALA A 17 -4.78 8.28 2.16
CA ALA A 17 -4.15 8.21 0.85
C ALA A 17 -2.65 7.85 1.01
N PRO A 18 -2.13 6.90 0.22
CA PRO A 18 -0.71 6.56 0.24
C PRO A 18 0.12 7.76 -0.21
N PRO A 19 1.38 7.89 0.29
CA PRO A 19 2.26 8.95 -0.17
C PRO A 19 2.51 8.79 -1.67
N ILE A 20 2.18 9.82 -2.44
CA ILE A 20 2.46 9.88 -3.87
C ILE A 20 3.97 10.09 -4.08
N GLN A 21 4.64 9.12 -4.69
CA GLN A 21 6.02 9.26 -5.16
C GLN A 21 6.00 9.95 -6.53
N SER A 22 5.76 11.26 -6.59
CA SER A 22 5.95 12.01 -7.85
C SER A 22 6.21 13.51 -7.69
N ALA A 23 6.11 14.10 -6.49
CA ALA A 23 6.26 15.56 -6.38
C ALA A 23 7.13 16.04 -5.22
N ASN A 24 7.52 15.17 -4.29
CA ASN A 24 8.29 15.57 -3.11
C ASN A 24 9.64 14.86 -3.05
N ASP A 25 10.32 14.76 -4.19
CA ASP A 25 11.77 14.59 -4.15
C ASP A 25 12.45 15.95 -3.96
N ASP A 26 12.08 16.64 -2.87
CA ASP A 26 12.83 17.78 -2.33
C ASP A 26 13.98 17.27 -1.43
N TYR A 27 14.15 15.94 -1.32
CA TYR A 27 15.18 15.28 -0.50
C TYR A 27 16.29 14.58 -1.30
N VAL A 28 16.10 14.27 -2.57
CA VAL A 28 17.17 13.99 -3.54
C VAL A 28 17.22 15.19 -4.46
N GLY A 29 18.26 16.00 -4.32
CA GLY A 29 18.42 17.27 -5.04
C GLY A 29 18.52 17.12 -6.56
N VAL A 30 17.40 16.88 -7.23
CA VAL A 30 17.27 16.90 -8.68
C VAL A 30 16.20 17.94 -9.05
N PRO A 31 16.59 19.21 -9.25
CA PRO A 31 15.66 20.23 -9.68
C PRO A 31 15.06 19.85 -11.04
N GLY A 32 13.74 19.66 -11.08
CA GLY A 32 12.98 19.60 -12.34
C GLY A 32 13.12 18.33 -13.18
N THR A 33 13.57 17.21 -12.61
CA THR A 33 13.54 15.93 -13.34
C THR A 33 12.61 14.96 -12.64
N TYR A 34 11.54 14.57 -13.32
CA TYR A 34 10.71 13.42 -12.96
C TYR A 34 11.63 12.22 -12.75
N GLY A 35 11.90 11.86 -11.50
CA GLY A 35 12.74 10.73 -11.16
C GLY A 35 12.05 9.45 -11.61
N ASN A 36 12.56 8.83 -12.67
CA ASN A 36 12.06 7.56 -13.23
C ASN A 36 10.53 7.53 -13.44
N ASP A 37 10.09 7.99 -14.61
CA ASP A 37 8.70 8.04 -15.14
C ASP A 37 7.90 6.71 -15.16
N ASN A 38 8.38 5.65 -14.50
CA ASN A 38 7.71 4.36 -14.46
C ASN A 38 6.61 4.28 -13.39
N THR A 39 6.45 5.30 -12.54
CA THR A 39 5.37 5.36 -11.55
C THR A 39 4.77 6.75 -11.59
N HIS A 40 3.65 6.89 -12.31
CA HIS A 40 2.86 8.12 -12.34
C HIS A 40 1.68 7.97 -11.36
N PRO A 41 1.84 8.34 -10.08
CA PRO A 41 0.79 8.18 -9.07
C PRO A 41 -0.49 8.96 -9.38
N ASP A 42 -0.46 9.90 -10.34
CA ASP A 42 -1.61 10.68 -10.79
C ASP A 42 -2.57 9.85 -11.68
N ILE A 43 -2.06 8.82 -12.36
CA ILE A 43 -2.84 7.94 -13.26
C ILE A 43 -3.04 6.53 -12.70
N TYR A 44 -2.28 6.14 -11.68
CA TYR A 44 -2.49 4.87 -10.98
C TYR A 44 -3.40 5.08 -9.78
N ASP A 45 -4.42 4.22 -9.65
CA ASP A 45 -5.29 4.21 -8.47
C ASP A 45 -4.47 3.88 -7.22
N THR A 46 -4.62 4.72 -6.20
CA THR A 46 -4.00 4.53 -4.91
C THR A 46 -4.62 3.32 -4.21
N LEU A 47 -3.78 2.42 -3.68
CA LEU A 47 -4.29 1.27 -2.91
C LEU A 47 -4.99 1.75 -1.63
N GLY A 48 -6.33 1.81 -1.67
CA GLY A 48 -7.20 2.27 -0.58
C GLY A 48 -7.37 1.24 0.55
N ARG A 49 -8.52 1.28 1.24
CA ARG A 49 -8.86 0.32 2.29
C ARG A 49 -9.17 -1.07 1.76
N THR A 50 -8.56 -2.07 2.37
CA THR A 50 -8.77 -3.48 2.01
C THR A 50 -9.09 -4.32 3.24
N PHE A 51 -10.05 -5.23 3.10
CA PHE A 51 -10.40 -6.21 4.14
C PHE A 51 -9.85 -7.58 3.73
N PHE A 52 -9.45 -8.38 4.72
CA PHE A 52 -8.97 -9.74 4.47
C PHE A 52 -9.54 -10.73 5.48
N LEU A 53 -9.69 -11.97 5.02
CA LEU A 53 -10.11 -13.13 5.80
C LEU A 53 -9.24 -14.32 5.37
N GLY A 54 -8.74 -15.08 6.34
CA GLY A 54 -7.90 -16.25 6.14
C GLY A 54 -8.17 -17.33 7.19
N ILE A 55 -8.04 -18.58 6.75
CA ILE A 55 -8.18 -19.77 7.59
C ILE A 55 -6.95 -20.65 7.33
N THR A 56 -6.29 -21.09 8.39
CA THR A 56 -5.14 -22.01 8.35
C THR A 56 -5.49 -23.28 9.11
N ALA A 57 -5.14 -24.43 8.55
CA ALA A 57 -5.36 -25.74 9.16
C ALA A 57 -4.03 -26.49 9.27
N ASP A 58 -3.70 -26.95 10.47
CA ASP A 58 -2.47 -27.69 10.78
C ASP A 58 -2.83 -29.13 11.19
N PHE A 59 -2.29 -30.10 10.44
CA PHE A 59 -2.61 -31.53 10.52
C PHE A 59 -1.47 -32.34 11.14
#